data_AF-A0A9E7PPF8-F1
#
_entry.id   AF-A0A9E7PPF8-F1
#
_cell.length_a   1.000
_cell.length_b   1.000
_cell.length_c   1.000
_cell.angle_alpha   90.00
_cell.angle_beta   90.00
_cell.angle_gamma   90.00
#
_symmetry.space_group_name_H-M   'P 1'
#
loop_
_entity.id
_entity.type
_entity.pdbx_description
1 polymer ?
#
loop_
_entity_poly.entity_id
_entity_poly.type
_entity_poly.pdbx_seq_one_letter_code
_entity_poly.pdbx_strand_id
1 'polypeptide(L)'
;MTYMEELIKKLSAENRARTDIVNSLKKLNKPEENLIKKLILMKAETANIRRKYEKANLSEDFSGEINKILEGYDQEIILTENSCKATFGKELHDRLSELNISHEGQYPKYKLSNGLLYLTADLSSGKTKLFYGNEIEKIGECKTDPELIAKLIHNAQSTIFEREFDDESFISELKATYDIWIFKNNAEKNSEIKIVDLLAEIAFIKQDTRFRNNPSKLRYKDYTKVMLSYDLSKLNARTTENSELKLTAAKRSNTRSQKGVIWIPSKTRAIGETFSGIKFE
;
A
#
# COMPACT_ATOMS: atom_id res chain seq x y z
N MET A 1 -14.43 45.28 15.51
CA MET A 1 -15.38 44.17 15.43
C MET A 1 -16.35 44.36 16.57
N THR A 2 -17.63 44.60 16.27
CA THR A 2 -18.62 44.97 17.29
C THR A 2 -19.10 43.70 18.01
N TYR A 3 -19.34 43.78 19.32
CA TYR A 3 -19.82 42.66 20.15
C TYR A 3 -21.00 41.88 19.53
N MET A 4 -21.85 42.57 18.77
CA MET A 4 -22.97 41.98 18.02
C MET A 4 -22.52 41.03 16.90
N GLU A 5 -21.46 41.36 16.16
CA GLU A 5 -20.90 40.50 15.10
C GLU A 5 -20.34 39.20 15.69
N GLU A 6 -19.68 39.27 16.84
CA GLU A 6 -19.17 38.10 17.55
C GLU A 6 -20.30 37.19 18.05
N LEU A 7 -21.37 37.78 18.58
CA LEU A 7 -22.56 37.04 19.02
C LEU A 7 -23.25 36.33 17.85
N ILE A 8 -23.44 37.00 16.70
CA ILE A 8 -24.01 36.40 15.49
C ILE A 8 -23.12 35.26 14.99
N LYS A 9 -21.80 35.43 15.01
CA LYS A 9 -20.84 34.40 14.62
C LYS A 9 -20.92 33.17 15.54
N LYS A 10 -21.08 33.38 16.85
CA LYS A 10 -21.24 32.28 17.82
C LYS A 10 -22.55 31.52 17.60
N LEU A 11 -23.68 32.22 17.51
CA LEU A 11 -25.00 31.62 17.31
C LEU A 11 -25.10 30.86 15.98
N SER A 12 -24.53 31.40 14.91
CA SER A 12 -24.50 30.72 13.60
C SER A 12 -23.65 29.43 13.64
N ALA A 13 -22.54 29.43 14.38
CA ALA A 13 -21.72 28.24 14.57
C ALA A 13 -22.45 27.14 15.38
N GLU A 14 -23.16 27.52 16.44
CA GLU A 14 -23.99 26.61 17.24
C GLU A 14 -25.11 25.97 16.41
N ASN A 15 -25.87 26.78 15.67
CA ASN A 15 -26.96 26.29 14.80
C ASN A 15 -26.44 25.34 13.70
N ARG A 16 -25.27 25.64 13.13
CA ARG A 16 -24.63 24.76 12.16
C ARG A 16 -24.24 23.42 12.79
N ALA A 17 -23.67 23.43 13.99
CA ALA A 17 -23.32 22.21 14.71
C ALA A 17 -24.55 21.34 15.02
N ARG A 18 -25.67 21.95 15.45
CA ARG A 18 -26.95 21.25 15.66
C ARG A 18 -27.48 20.62 14.38
N THR A 19 -27.45 21.35 13.26
CA THR A 19 -27.88 20.85 11.95
C THR A 19 -27.04 19.66 11.49
N ASP A 20 -25.71 19.72 11.69
CA ASP A 20 -24.80 18.63 11.37
C ASP A 20 -25.14 17.36 12.20
N ILE A 21 -25.41 17.52 13.50
CA ILE A 21 -25.79 16.40 14.39
C ILE A 21 -27.10 15.75 13.90
N VAL A 22 -28.12 16.54 13.61
CA VAL A 22 -29.41 16.03 13.10
C VAL A 22 -29.21 15.25 11.79
N ASN A 23 -28.38 15.76 10.88
CA ASN A 23 -28.10 15.08 9.63
C ASN A 23 -27.35 13.75 9.84
N SER A 24 -26.39 13.71 10.78
CA SER A 24 -25.72 12.46 11.15
C SER A 24 -26.67 11.43 11.75
N LEU A 25 -27.55 11.85 12.68
CA LEU A 25 -28.57 10.97 13.26
C LEU A 25 -29.54 10.43 12.19
N LYS A 26 -29.98 11.28 11.24
CA LYS A 26 -30.82 10.84 10.11
C LYS A 26 -30.13 9.79 9.24
N LYS A 27 -28.81 9.91 9.02
CA LYS A 27 -28.06 8.92 8.25
C LYS A 27 -27.89 7.60 9.00
N LEU A 28 -27.59 7.67 10.30
CA LEU A 28 -27.48 6.49 11.16
C LEU A 28 -28.79 5.67 11.21
N ASN A 29 -29.94 6.35 11.13
CA ASN A 29 -31.25 5.69 11.13
C ASN A 29 -31.65 5.07 9.77
N LYS A 30 -30.84 5.21 8.72
CA LYS A 30 -31.13 4.58 7.42
C LYS A 30 -30.69 3.11 7.45
N PRO A 31 -31.50 2.18 6.94
CA PRO A 31 -31.08 0.79 6.82
C PRO A 31 -29.92 0.66 5.82
N GLU A 32 -28.90 -0.10 6.19
CA GLU A 32 -27.77 -0.48 5.34
C GLU A 32 -27.52 -1.99 5.51
N GLU A 33 -27.72 -2.75 4.43
CA GLU A 33 -27.62 -4.21 4.43
C GLU A 33 -26.16 -4.68 4.39
N ASN A 34 -25.27 -3.92 3.73
CA ASN A 34 -23.88 -4.30 3.64
C ASN A 34 -23.16 -3.97 4.96
N LEU A 35 -22.72 -5.01 5.68
CA LEU A 35 -22.10 -4.87 7.00
C LEU A 35 -20.88 -3.93 7.03
N ILE A 36 -20.03 -3.97 5.99
CA ILE A 36 -18.85 -3.10 5.91
C ILE A 36 -19.26 -1.65 5.71
N LYS A 37 -20.19 -1.38 4.77
CA LYS A 37 -20.72 -0.02 4.57
C LYS A 37 -21.41 0.51 5.82
N LYS A 38 -22.20 -0.34 6.50
CA LYS A 38 -22.86 -0.03 7.77
C LYS A 38 -21.83 0.35 8.82
N LEU A 39 -20.76 -0.43 8.98
CA LEU A 39 -19.67 -0.15 9.93
C LEU A 39 -18.98 1.20 9.64
N ILE A 40 -18.64 1.46 8.38
CA ILE A 40 -18.01 2.72 7.95
C ILE A 40 -18.93 3.90 8.25
N LEU A 41 -20.22 3.78 7.91
CA LEU A 41 -21.23 4.81 8.16
C LEU A 41 -21.36 5.10 9.67
N MET A 42 -21.51 4.05 10.48
CA MET A 42 -21.65 4.19 11.94
C MET A 42 -20.44 4.90 12.54
N LYS A 43 -19.21 4.45 12.24
CA LYS A 43 -17.98 5.07 12.76
C LYS A 43 -17.84 6.54 12.32
N ALA A 44 -18.14 6.85 11.06
CA ALA A 44 -18.00 8.20 10.53
C ALA A 44 -18.98 9.18 11.18
N GLU A 45 -20.24 8.78 11.29
CA GLU A 45 -21.30 9.67 11.77
C GLU A 45 -21.29 9.81 13.30
N THR A 46 -20.97 8.75 14.08
CA THR A 46 -20.77 8.89 15.54
C THR A 46 -19.58 9.81 15.86
N ALA A 47 -18.46 9.66 15.13
CA ALA A 47 -17.32 10.55 15.27
C ALA A 47 -17.62 12.00 14.83
N ASN A 48 -18.52 12.19 13.87
CA ASN A 48 -18.98 13.53 13.48
C ASN A 48 -19.83 14.17 14.59
N ILE A 49 -20.79 13.43 15.16
CA ILE A 49 -21.63 13.91 16.26
C ILE A 49 -20.75 14.34 17.44
N ARG A 50 -19.82 13.48 17.89
CA ARG A 50 -18.91 13.78 19.02
C ARG A 50 -18.09 15.05 18.79
N ARG A 51 -17.55 15.27 17.59
CA ARG A 51 -16.78 16.48 17.25
C ARG A 51 -17.61 17.76 17.25
N LYS A 52 -18.91 17.65 17.01
CA LYS A 52 -19.84 18.79 16.93
C LYS A 52 -20.57 19.03 18.24
N TYR A 53 -20.59 18.03 19.11
CA TYR A 53 -21.30 18.00 20.37
C TYR A 53 -20.99 19.19 21.28
N GLU A 54 -19.71 19.44 21.58
CA GLU A 54 -19.28 20.57 22.43
C GLU A 54 -19.63 21.94 21.84
N LYS A 55 -19.67 22.05 20.51
CA LYS A 55 -19.97 23.30 19.80
C LYS A 55 -21.46 23.57 19.63
N ALA A 56 -22.31 22.58 19.87
CA ALA A 56 -23.74 22.68 19.64
C ALA A 56 -24.49 23.34 20.81
N ASN A 57 -23.83 23.52 21.96
CA ASN A 57 -24.39 24.16 23.17
C ASN A 57 -25.81 23.66 23.46
N LEU A 58 -25.95 22.34 23.58
CA LEU A 58 -27.23 21.66 23.78
C LEU A 58 -27.64 21.73 25.25
N SER A 59 -28.95 21.65 25.54
CA SER A 59 -29.40 21.51 26.93
C SER A 59 -28.94 20.17 27.51
N GLU A 60 -28.92 20.07 28.85
CA GLU A 60 -28.52 18.84 29.55
C GLU A 60 -29.39 17.63 29.16
N ASP A 61 -30.70 17.83 28.97
CA ASP A 61 -31.62 16.74 28.58
C ASP A 61 -31.26 16.16 27.19
N PHE A 62 -31.15 17.01 26.17
CA PHE A 62 -30.79 16.58 24.81
C PHE A 62 -29.37 16.00 24.75
N SER A 63 -28.48 16.55 25.57
CA SER A 63 -27.12 16.04 25.74
C SER A 63 -27.15 14.60 26.28
N GLY A 64 -27.94 14.33 27.32
CA GLY A 64 -28.12 12.99 27.88
C GLY A 64 -28.68 11.99 26.87
N GLU A 65 -29.71 12.38 26.10
CA GLU A 65 -30.30 11.52 25.07
C GLU A 65 -29.31 11.17 23.95
N ILE A 66 -28.57 12.15 23.44
CA ILE A 66 -27.56 11.92 22.39
C ILE A 66 -26.46 11.01 22.90
N ASN A 67 -25.96 11.20 24.11
CA ASN A 67 -24.94 10.33 24.69
C ASN A 67 -25.43 8.88 24.81
N LYS A 68 -26.67 8.67 25.27
CA LYS A 68 -27.28 7.33 25.34
C LYS A 68 -27.37 6.67 23.96
N ILE A 69 -27.72 7.44 22.93
CA ILE A 69 -27.74 6.95 21.53
C ILE A 69 -26.33 6.58 21.08
N LEU A 70 -25.32 7.43 21.35
CA LEU A 70 -23.94 7.18 20.97
C LEU A 70 -23.36 5.94 21.65
N GLU A 71 -23.66 5.72 22.93
CA GLU A 71 -23.27 4.50 23.66
C GLU A 71 -23.89 3.25 23.04
N GLY A 72 -25.16 3.30 22.62
CA GLY A 72 -25.80 2.23 21.88
C GLY A 72 -25.08 1.91 20.56
N TYR A 73 -24.73 2.94 19.79
CA TYR A 73 -23.96 2.77 18.56
C TYR A 73 -22.53 2.29 18.81
N ASP A 74 -21.87 2.66 19.91
CA ASP A 74 -20.53 2.15 20.23
C ASP A 74 -20.57 0.62 20.42
N GLN A 75 -21.58 0.11 21.13
CA GLN A 75 -21.77 -1.33 21.28
C GLN A 75 -22.10 -2.01 19.94
N GLU A 76 -23.00 -1.43 19.15
CA GLU A 76 -23.35 -1.96 17.83
C GLU A 76 -22.14 -1.97 16.86
N ILE A 77 -21.29 -0.94 16.91
CA ILE A 77 -20.05 -0.86 16.14
C ILE A 77 -19.12 -2.02 16.51
N ILE A 78 -18.93 -2.30 17.79
CA ILE A 78 -18.05 -3.40 18.24
C ILE A 78 -18.58 -4.75 17.73
N LEU A 79 -19.88 -5.00 17.89
CA LEU A 79 -20.52 -6.24 17.43
C LEU A 79 -20.42 -6.39 15.91
N THR A 80 -20.78 -5.34 15.18
CA THR A 80 -20.75 -5.32 13.72
C THR A 80 -19.32 -5.49 13.20
N GLU A 81 -18.33 -4.87 13.85
CA GLU A 81 -16.93 -5.00 13.47
C GLU A 81 -16.44 -6.45 13.63
N ASN A 82 -16.79 -7.11 14.72
CA ASN A 82 -16.42 -8.52 14.94
C ASN A 82 -17.06 -9.44 13.90
N SER A 83 -18.34 -9.23 13.58
CA SER A 83 -19.00 -9.96 12.49
C SER A 83 -18.35 -9.70 11.14
N CYS A 84 -18.02 -8.44 10.82
CA CYS A 84 -17.31 -8.10 9.59
C CYS A 84 -15.95 -8.82 9.51
N LYS A 85 -15.16 -8.81 10.60
CA LYS A 85 -13.84 -9.47 10.64
C LYS A 85 -13.95 -10.98 10.37
N ALA A 86 -14.91 -11.65 11.00
CA ALA A 86 -15.10 -13.08 10.84
C ALA A 86 -15.53 -13.45 9.41
N THR A 87 -16.54 -12.76 8.89
CA THR A 87 -17.05 -13.01 7.52
C THR A 87 -15.99 -12.67 6.47
N PHE A 88 -15.37 -11.49 6.57
CA PHE A 88 -14.30 -11.07 5.65
C PHE A 88 -13.12 -12.03 5.66
N GLY A 89 -12.66 -12.45 6.84
CA GLY A 89 -11.51 -13.35 6.98
C GLY A 89 -11.78 -14.70 6.33
N LYS A 90 -12.99 -15.24 6.50
CA LYS A 90 -13.42 -16.49 5.85
C LYS A 90 -13.52 -16.35 4.33
N GLU A 91 -14.24 -15.34 3.84
CA GLU A 91 -14.42 -15.14 2.40
C GLU A 91 -13.08 -14.91 1.69
N LEU A 92 -12.17 -14.14 2.29
CA LEU A 92 -10.84 -13.94 1.73
C LEU A 92 -10.02 -15.25 1.73
N HIS A 93 -10.09 -16.04 2.80
CA HIS A 93 -9.42 -17.35 2.85
C HIS A 93 -9.91 -18.27 1.73
N ASP A 94 -11.23 -18.36 1.53
CA ASP A 94 -11.84 -19.20 0.50
C ASP A 94 -11.37 -18.76 -0.90
N ARG A 95 -11.43 -17.45 -1.20
CA ARG A 95 -10.98 -16.89 -2.49
C ARG A 95 -9.50 -17.09 -2.78
N LEU A 96 -8.63 -16.90 -1.79
CA LEU A 96 -7.20 -17.12 -1.97
C LEU A 96 -6.89 -18.61 -2.18
N SER A 97 -7.63 -19.50 -1.51
CA SER A 97 -7.49 -20.94 -1.67
C SER A 97 -7.94 -21.42 -3.06
N GLU A 98 -9.04 -20.88 -3.59
CA GLU A 98 -9.51 -21.15 -4.97
C GLU A 98 -8.45 -20.81 -6.03
N LEU A 99 -7.65 -19.78 -5.78
CA LEU A 99 -6.56 -19.35 -6.67
C LEU A 99 -5.20 -20.01 -6.37
N ASN A 100 -5.16 -21.00 -5.47
CA ASN A 100 -3.92 -21.65 -5.00
C ASN A 100 -2.87 -20.67 -4.45
N ILE A 101 -3.30 -19.56 -3.86
CA ILE A 101 -2.41 -18.55 -3.29
C ILE A 101 -2.07 -18.94 -1.85
N SER A 102 -0.80 -19.30 -1.62
CA SER A 102 -0.27 -19.54 -0.27
C SER A 102 -0.38 -18.28 0.59
N HIS A 103 -1.01 -18.43 1.76
CA HIS A 103 -1.27 -17.34 2.69
C HIS A 103 -1.21 -17.79 4.15
N GLU A 104 -0.78 -16.88 5.02
CA GLU A 104 -0.67 -17.03 6.46
C GLU A 104 -1.22 -15.75 7.14
N GLY A 105 -1.64 -15.87 8.40
CA GLY A 105 -2.11 -14.74 9.20
C GLY A 105 -3.63 -14.58 9.20
N GLN A 106 -4.08 -13.49 9.80
CA GLN A 106 -5.50 -13.20 10.03
C GLN A 106 -5.71 -11.69 9.99
N TYR A 107 -6.96 -11.27 9.83
CA TYR A 107 -7.31 -9.86 9.86
C TYR A 107 -6.63 -9.14 11.06
N PRO A 108 -6.00 -7.97 10.85
CA PRO A 108 -5.97 -7.20 9.60
C PRO A 108 -4.79 -7.52 8.67
N LYS A 109 -3.86 -8.40 9.06
CA LYS A 109 -2.59 -8.61 8.36
C LYS A 109 -2.44 -10.03 7.84
N TYR A 110 -2.18 -10.14 6.54
CA TYR A 110 -1.91 -11.41 5.89
C TYR A 110 -0.53 -11.38 5.25
N LYS A 111 0.16 -12.52 5.33
CA LYS A 111 1.42 -12.78 4.67
C LYS A 111 1.12 -13.75 3.52
N LEU A 112 1.59 -13.42 2.32
CA LEU A 112 1.22 -14.09 1.08
C LEU A 112 2.48 -14.50 0.32
N SER A 113 2.36 -15.47 -0.59
CA SER A 113 3.45 -15.88 -1.49
C SER A 113 4.76 -16.16 -0.74
N ASN A 114 4.68 -17.00 0.30
CA ASN A 114 5.80 -17.39 1.16
C ASN A 114 6.52 -16.21 1.85
N GLY A 115 5.81 -15.09 2.07
CA GLY A 115 6.37 -13.92 2.76
C GLY A 115 7.00 -12.87 1.84
N LEU A 116 6.74 -12.94 0.54
CA LEU A 116 7.11 -11.86 -0.39
C LEU A 116 6.07 -10.75 -0.43
N LEU A 117 4.80 -11.07 -0.17
CA LEU A 117 3.69 -10.14 -0.21
C LEU A 117 3.02 -10.02 1.15
N TYR A 118 2.58 -8.80 1.48
CA TYR A 118 1.91 -8.48 2.74
C TYR A 118 0.66 -7.66 2.46
N LEU A 119 -0.47 -8.11 3.01
CA LEU A 119 -1.76 -7.45 2.89
C LEU A 119 -2.14 -6.84 4.23
N THR A 120 -2.59 -5.59 4.20
CA THR A 120 -3.16 -4.91 5.38
C THR A 120 -4.54 -4.40 5.04
N ALA A 121 -5.56 -5.05 5.60
CA ALA A 121 -6.97 -4.70 5.41
C ALA A 121 -7.47 -3.80 6.55
N ASP A 122 -8.17 -2.73 6.19
CA ASP A 122 -8.81 -1.84 7.15
C ASP A 122 -10.31 -1.75 6.82
N LEU A 123 -11.12 -2.40 7.65
CA LEU A 123 -12.58 -2.37 7.54
C LEU A 123 -13.17 -0.99 7.88
N SER A 124 -12.44 -0.18 8.67
CA SER A 124 -12.92 1.14 9.09
C SER A 124 -12.79 2.17 7.98
N SER A 125 -11.72 2.11 7.18
CA SER A 125 -11.58 2.93 5.98
C SER A 125 -12.13 2.27 4.72
N GLY A 126 -12.47 0.98 4.78
CA GLY A 126 -12.89 0.20 3.62
C GLY A 126 -11.79 0.05 2.56
N LYS A 127 -10.52 0.20 2.95
CA LYS A 127 -9.36 0.09 2.07
C LYS A 127 -8.45 -1.05 2.49
N THR A 128 -7.92 -1.74 1.49
CA THR A 128 -6.89 -2.76 1.67
C THR A 128 -5.66 -2.39 0.85
N LYS A 129 -4.49 -2.52 1.46
CA LYS A 129 -3.19 -2.22 0.85
C LYS A 129 -2.39 -3.50 0.67
N LEU A 130 -1.74 -3.63 -0.48
CA LEU A 130 -0.81 -4.72 -0.78
C LEU A 130 0.61 -4.16 -0.84
N PHE A 131 1.52 -4.84 -0.17
CA PHE A 131 2.94 -4.50 -0.08
C PHE A 131 3.81 -5.67 -0.53
N TYR A 132 4.98 -5.33 -1.08
CA TYR A 132 6.08 -6.25 -1.32
C TYR A 132 7.13 -6.08 -0.22
N GLY A 133 7.55 -7.20 0.35
CA GLY A 133 8.24 -7.23 1.64
C GLY A 133 7.33 -6.80 2.79
N ASN A 134 7.82 -6.92 4.03
CA ASN A 134 7.04 -6.63 5.24
C ASN A 134 6.69 -5.13 5.36
N GLU A 135 5.61 -4.73 4.68
CA GLU A 135 5.12 -3.34 4.57
C GLU A 135 6.16 -2.36 4.01
N ILE A 136 7.04 -2.81 3.12
CA ILE A 136 8.16 -2.02 2.57
C ILE A 136 7.72 -1.22 1.34
N GLU A 137 7.40 -1.90 0.24
CA GLU A 137 7.02 -1.26 -1.02
C GLU A 137 5.53 -1.47 -1.29
N LYS A 138 4.74 -0.39 -1.35
CA LYS A 138 3.32 -0.51 -1.67
C LYS A 138 3.14 -0.83 -3.15
N ILE A 139 2.55 -1.98 -3.46
CA ILE A 139 2.23 -2.41 -4.83
C ILE A 139 0.91 -1.80 -5.29
N GLY A 140 -0.09 -1.76 -4.40
CA GLY A 140 -1.42 -1.30 -4.76
C GLY A 140 -2.36 -1.10 -3.59
N GLU A 141 -3.55 -0.58 -3.90
CA GLU A 141 -4.68 -0.54 -2.97
C GLU A 141 -5.98 -0.85 -3.71
N CYS A 142 -6.92 -1.44 -2.99
CA CYS A 142 -8.28 -1.66 -3.45
C CYS A 142 -9.27 -1.46 -2.31
N LYS A 143 -10.57 -1.59 -2.59
CA LYS A 143 -11.59 -1.65 -1.54
C LYS A 143 -11.43 -2.94 -0.74
N THR A 144 -11.82 -2.91 0.53
CA THR A 144 -11.82 -4.11 1.40
C THR A 144 -12.96 -5.04 0.98
N ASP A 145 -12.71 -5.76 -0.11
CA ASP A 145 -13.62 -6.69 -0.76
C ASP A 145 -12.78 -7.93 -1.17
N PRO A 146 -13.14 -9.14 -0.71
CA PRO A 146 -12.34 -10.34 -0.95
C PRO A 146 -12.01 -10.60 -2.42
N GLU A 147 -12.95 -10.35 -3.33
CA GLU A 147 -12.77 -10.57 -4.77
C GLU A 147 -11.77 -9.58 -5.37
N LEU A 148 -11.93 -8.29 -5.06
CA LEU A 148 -11.00 -7.26 -5.53
C LEU A 148 -9.59 -7.46 -4.96
N ILE A 149 -9.48 -7.93 -3.71
CA ILE A 149 -8.20 -8.24 -3.07
C ILE A 149 -7.54 -9.43 -3.77
N ALA A 150 -8.27 -10.52 -3.97
CA ALA A 150 -7.76 -11.71 -4.66
C ALA A 150 -7.25 -11.35 -6.07
N LYS A 151 -8.01 -10.55 -6.81
CA LYS A 151 -7.60 -10.03 -8.12
C LYS A 151 -6.36 -9.15 -8.06
N LEU A 152 -6.25 -8.26 -7.06
CA LEU A 152 -5.07 -7.42 -6.86
C LEU A 152 -3.82 -8.26 -6.60
N ILE A 153 -3.92 -9.30 -5.78
CA ILE A 153 -2.82 -10.22 -5.46
C ILE A 153 -2.43 -11.02 -6.70
N HIS A 154 -3.41 -11.60 -7.39
CA HIS A 154 -3.15 -12.39 -8.61
C HIS A 154 -2.43 -11.56 -9.68
N ASN A 155 -2.89 -10.32 -9.93
CA ASN A 155 -2.23 -9.41 -10.86
C ASN A 155 -0.78 -9.09 -10.42
N ALA A 156 -0.55 -8.92 -9.11
CA ALA A 156 0.80 -8.70 -8.59
C ALA A 156 1.70 -9.93 -8.79
N GLN A 157 1.19 -11.14 -8.56
CA GLN A 157 1.94 -12.38 -8.80
C GLN A 157 2.29 -12.56 -10.28
N SER A 158 1.32 -12.38 -11.18
CA SER A 158 1.57 -12.54 -12.62
C SER A 158 2.56 -11.49 -13.15
N THR A 159 2.48 -10.26 -12.64
CA THR A 159 3.33 -9.15 -13.09
C THR A 159 4.73 -9.19 -12.47
N ILE A 160 4.90 -9.68 -11.24
CA ILE A 160 6.19 -9.64 -10.53
C ILE A 160 6.89 -11.00 -10.60
N PHE A 161 6.18 -12.09 -10.28
CA PHE A 161 6.76 -13.39 -9.98
C PHE A 161 6.80 -14.37 -11.15
N GLU A 162 5.74 -14.37 -11.97
CA GLU A 162 5.55 -15.31 -13.09
C GLU A 162 6.21 -14.85 -14.39
N ARG A 163 6.98 -13.76 -14.35
CA ARG A 163 7.78 -13.31 -15.51
C ARG A 163 8.88 -14.31 -15.82
N GLU A 164 9.13 -14.51 -17.11
CA GLU A 164 10.33 -15.18 -17.60
C GLU A 164 11.57 -14.45 -17.08
N PHE A 165 12.52 -15.24 -16.57
CA PHE A 165 13.76 -14.73 -16.01
C PHE A 165 14.91 -15.60 -16.51
N ASP A 166 15.85 -14.95 -17.18
CA ASP A 166 17.09 -15.54 -17.64
C ASP A 166 18.27 -14.87 -16.91
N ASP A 167 19.08 -15.67 -16.22
CA ASP A 167 20.14 -15.20 -15.32
C ASP A 167 21.19 -14.40 -16.09
N GLU A 168 21.65 -14.95 -17.22
CA GLU A 168 22.73 -14.40 -18.05
C GLU A 168 22.30 -13.13 -18.79
N SER A 169 21.10 -13.12 -19.37
CA SER A 169 20.54 -11.95 -20.04
C SER A 169 20.30 -10.83 -19.02
N PHE A 170 19.76 -11.14 -17.84
CA PHE A 170 19.49 -10.12 -16.83
C PHE A 170 20.77 -9.48 -16.30
N ILE A 171 21.80 -10.26 -15.94
CA ILE A 171 23.05 -9.69 -15.44
C ILE A 171 23.76 -8.87 -16.52
N SER A 172 23.71 -9.31 -17.78
CA SER A 172 24.29 -8.59 -18.92
C SER A 172 23.58 -7.26 -19.19
N GLU A 173 22.24 -7.25 -19.15
CA GLU A 173 21.43 -6.03 -19.27
C GLU A 173 21.69 -5.06 -18.10
N LEU A 174 21.84 -5.57 -16.87
CA LEU A 174 22.15 -4.77 -15.70
C LEU A 174 23.55 -4.17 -15.80
N LYS A 175 24.54 -4.91 -16.31
CA LYS A 175 25.88 -4.39 -16.60
C LYS A 175 25.86 -3.31 -17.66
N ALA A 176 25.14 -3.53 -18.77
CA ALA A 176 25.00 -2.54 -19.83
C ALA A 176 24.33 -1.24 -19.31
N THR A 177 23.30 -1.39 -18.48
CA THR A 177 22.64 -0.28 -17.77
C THR A 177 23.64 0.51 -16.92
N TYR A 178 24.45 -0.19 -16.13
CA TYR A 178 25.49 0.41 -15.30
C TYR A 178 26.52 1.18 -16.14
N ASP A 179 27.02 0.60 -17.22
CA ASP A 179 28.01 1.25 -18.09
C ASP A 179 27.46 2.49 -18.78
N ILE A 180 26.21 2.43 -19.25
CA ILE A 180 25.49 3.58 -19.81
C ILE A 180 25.40 4.70 -18.77
N TRP A 181 25.08 4.37 -17.52
CA TRP A 181 24.98 5.35 -16.45
C TRP A 181 26.33 6.00 -16.14
N ILE A 182 27.39 5.19 -16.01
CA ILE A 182 28.76 5.67 -15.75
C ILE A 182 29.20 6.64 -16.85
N PHE A 183 28.99 6.26 -18.11
CA PHE A 183 29.32 7.10 -19.27
C PHE A 183 28.53 8.41 -19.26
N LYS A 184 27.20 8.36 -19.10
CA LYS A 184 26.32 9.55 -19.09
C LYS A 184 26.69 10.56 -17.98
N ASN A 185 27.17 10.08 -16.84
CA ASN A 185 27.48 10.90 -15.68
C ASN A 185 28.96 11.26 -15.55
N ASN A 186 29.80 10.87 -16.52
CA ASN A 186 31.26 11.03 -16.46
C ASN A 186 31.87 10.49 -15.15
N ALA A 187 31.33 9.38 -14.64
CA ALA A 187 31.82 8.75 -13.43
C ALA A 187 33.04 7.86 -13.72
N GLU A 188 33.85 7.59 -12.70
CA GLU A 188 34.98 6.66 -12.83
C GLU A 188 34.47 5.23 -13.03
N LYS A 189 35.21 4.43 -13.80
CA LYS A 189 34.93 3.01 -13.97
C LYS A 189 34.89 2.31 -12.60
N ASN A 190 33.96 1.38 -12.43
CA ASN A 190 33.74 0.60 -11.18
C ASN A 190 33.27 1.44 -9.97
N SER A 191 32.88 2.71 -10.17
CA SER A 191 32.28 3.52 -9.12
C SER A 191 31.01 2.89 -8.55
N GLU A 192 30.82 2.99 -7.23
CA GLU A 192 29.52 2.66 -6.63
C GLU A 192 28.47 3.71 -7.01
N ILE A 193 27.31 3.25 -7.46
CA ILE A 193 26.18 4.12 -7.82
C ILE A 193 24.95 3.72 -7.00
N LYS A 194 24.00 4.64 -6.83
CA LYS A 194 22.76 4.28 -6.13
C LYS A 194 21.94 3.34 -6.99
N ILE A 195 21.46 2.27 -6.38
CA ILE A 195 20.71 1.23 -7.10
C ILE A 195 19.42 1.75 -7.73
N VAL A 196 18.78 2.75 -7.12
CA VAL A 196 17.57 3.37 -7.64
C VAL A 196 17.82 4.27 -8.86
N ASP A 197 19.04 4.78 -9.00
CA ASP A 197 19.41 5.65 -10.13
C ASP A 197 19.52 4.84 -11.43
N LEU A 198 19.60 3.51 -11.35
CA LEU A 198 19.57 2.62 -12.52
C LEU A 198 18.16 2.26 -13.00
N LEU A 199 17.12 2.56 -12.24
CA LEU A 199 15.76 2.09 -12.54
C LEU A 199 15.25 2.60 -13.89
N ALA A 200 15.53 3.85 -14.22
CA ALA A 200 15.08 4.45 -15.47
C ALA A 200 15.79 3.81 -16.68
N GLU A 201 17.11 3.64 -16.59
CA GLU A 201 17.92 3.02 -17.63
C GLU A 201 17.51 1.56 -17.87
N ILE A 202 17.35 0.76 -16.81
CA ILE A 202 17.01 -0.65 -16.98
C ILE A 202 15.58 -0.81 -17.50
N ALA A 203 14.65 0.04 -17.05
CA ALA A 203 13.31 0.07 -17.59
C ALA A 203 13.31 0.37 -19.09
N PHE A 204 14.19 1.28 -19.55
CA PHE A 204 14.34 1.59 -20.97
C PHE A 204 14.94 0.43 -21.77
N ILE A 205 15.97 -0.26 -21.24
CA ILE A 205 16.57 -1.43 -21.90
C ILE A 205 15.55 -2.57 -22.04
N LYS A 206 14.72 -2.81 -21.02
CA LYS A 206 13.68 -3.85 -21.00
C LYS A 206 12.53 -3.61 -21.99
N GLN A 207 12.47 -2.45 -22.66
CA GLN A 207 11.42 -2.18 -23.65
C GLN A 207 11.55 -3.06 -24.88
N ASP A 208 10.41 -3.46 -25.45
CA ASP A 208 10.38 -4.30 -26.65
C ASP A 208 10.61 -3.53 -27.95
N THR A 209 10.73 -4.26 -29.05
CA THR A 209 10.95 -3.69 -30.39
C THR A 209 9.82 -2.76 -30.84
N ARG A 210 8.58 -2.95 -30.38
CA ARG A 210 7.45 -2.09 -30.75
C ARG A 210 7.57 -0.71 -30.11
N PHE A 211 8.04 -0.66 -28.87
CA PHE A 211 8.37 0.59 -28.20
C PHE A 211 9.59 1.24 -28.86
N ARG A 212 10.67 0.48 -29.11
CA ARG A 212 11.90 1.02 -29.73
C ARG A 212 11.65 1.64 -31.11
N ASN A 213 10.79 1.02 -31.92
CA ASN A 213 10.46 1.54 -33.26
C ASN A 213 9.52 2.75 -33.23
N ASN A 214 8.67 2.88 -32.21
CA ASN A 214 7.76 4.01 -32.07
C ASN A 214 7.40 4.21 -30.58
N PRO A 215 8.20 5.01 -29.85
CA PRO A 215 8.03 5.23 -28.42
C PRO A 215 6.68 5.91 -28.14
N SER A 216 5.86 5.26 -27.32
CA SER A 216 4.59 5.84 -26.84
C SER A 216 4.20 5.24 -25.50
N LYS A 217 3.41 5.98 -24.72
CA LYS A 217 2.94 5.54 -23.41
C LYS A 217 2.19 4.20 -23.47
N LEU A 218 1.44 3.95 -24.55
CA LEU A 218 0.68 2.71 -24.75
C LEU A 218 1.57 1.48 -25.03
N ARG A 219 2.82 1.70 -25.44
CA ARG A 219 3.79 0.63 -25.74
C ARG A 219 4.84 0.47 -24.66
N TYR A 220 4.84 1.35 -23.66
CA TYR A 220 5.77 1.28 -22.55
C TYR A 220 5.42 0.10 -21.66
N LYS A 221 6.40 -0.75 -21.40
CA LYS A 221 6.32 -1.84 -20.42
C LYS A 221 6.87 -1.35 -19.09
N ASP A 222 6.05 -1.42 -18.06
CA ASP A 222 6.49 -1.01 -16.72
C ASP A 222 7.58 -1.96 -16.21
N TYR A 223 8.66 -1.38 -15.70
CA TYR A 223 9.69 -2.09 -14.95
C TYR A 223 9.93 -1.36 -13.63
N THR A 224 9.38 -1.90 -12.55
CA THR A 224 9.32 -1.21 -11.26
C THR A 224 10.47 -1.63 -10.35
N LYS A 225 10.67 -0.85 -9.28
CA LYS A 225 11.60 -1.19 -8.19
C LYS A 225 11.34 -2.58 -7.59
N VAL A 226 10.08 -2.99 -7.49
CA VAL A 226 9.72 -4.32 -6.98
C VAL A 226 10.15 -5.43 -7.95
N MET A 227 10.04 -5.19 -9.27
CA MET A 227 10.52 -6.14 -10.28
C MET A 227 12.05 -6.27 -10.24
N LEU A 228 12.77 -5.14 -10.18
CA LEU A 228 14.24 -5.15 -10.04
C LEU A 228 14.66 -5.92 -8.78
N SER A 229 13.99 -5.68 -7.66
CA SER A 229 14.27 -6.37 -6.40
C SER A 229 14.13 -7.89 -6.56
N TYR A 230 13.01 -8.32 -7.13
CA TYR A 230 12.71 -9.73 -7.28
C TYR A 230 13.66 -10.40 -8.27
N ASP A 231 13.98 -9.74 -9.39
CA ASP A 231 14.94 -10.21 -10.39
C ASP A 231 16.35 -10.36 -9.77
N LEU A 232 16.81 -9.38 -8.97
CA LEU A 232 18.06 -9.49 -8.22
C LEU A 232 18.05 -10.64 -7.20
N SER A 233 16.90 -10.98 -6.63
CA SER A 233 16.76 -12.11 -5.70
C SER A 233 16.85 -13.47 -6.40
N LYS A 234 16.51 -13.52 -7.69
CA LYS A 234 16.59 -14.75 -8.50
C LYS A 234 18.02 -15.07 -8.94
N LEU A 235 18.90 -14.07 -9.06
CA LEU A 235 20.28 -14.22 -9.54
C LEU A 235 21.03 -15.40 -8.90
N ASN A 236 21.39 -16.41 -9.68
CA ASN A 236 22.17 -17.57 -9.21
C ASN A 236 23.66 -17.26 -9.17
N ALA A 237 24.17 -16.64 -10.23
CA ALA A 237 25.51 -16.07 -10.27
C ALA A 237 25.44 -14.55 -10.29
N ARG A 238 26.41 -13.90 -9.64
CA ARG A 238 26.60 -12.44 -9.72
C ARG A 238 27.77 -12.08 -10.61
N THR A 239 28.27 -13.04 -11.38
CA THR A 239 29.44 -12.90 -12.23
C THR A 239 29.01 -12.93 -13.68
N THR A 240 29.61 -12.05 -14.47
CA THR A 240 29.70 -12.11 -15.92
C THR A 240 31.10 -12.60 -16.29
N GLU A 241 31.37 -12.87 -17.57
CA GLU A 241 32.70 -13.30 -18.03
C GLU A 241 33.85 -12.39 -17.56
N ASN A 242 33.59 -11.08 -17.42
CA ASN A 242 34.62 -10.07 -17.15
C ASN A 242 34.34 -9.16 -15.94
N SER A 243 33.26 -9.40 -15.18
CA SER A 243 32.94 -8.56 -14.01
C SER A 243 32.00 -9.23 -13.01
N GLU A 244 32.10 -8.83 -11.74
CA GLU A 244 31.25 -9.26 -10.63
C GLU A 244 30.35 -8.12 -10.14
N LEU A 245 29.04 -8.38 -10.05
CA LEU A 245 28.04 -7.52 -9.41
C LEU A 245 28.20 -7.54 -7.88
N LYS A 246 28.50 -6.37 -7.33
CA LYS A 246 28.49 -6.14 -5.87
C LYS A 246 27.39 -5.18 -5.48
N LEU A 247 26.67 -5.54 -4.42
CA LEU A 247 25.62 -4.73 -3.82
C LEU A 247 26.11 -4.18 -2.47
N THR A 248 25.88 -2.90 -2.23
CA THR A 248 26.25 -2.25 -0.96
C THR A 248 25.03 -2.15 -0.06
N ALA A 249 25.11 -2.78 1.11
CA ALA A 249 24.06 -2.76 2.12
C ALA A 249 23.75 -1.33 2.59
N ALA A 250 22.47 -1.03 2.78
CA ALA A 250 22.03 0.29 3.21
C ALA A 250 22.38 0.54 4.68
N LYS A 251 23.00 1.68 4.97
CA LYS A 251 23.22 2.15 6.35
C LYS A 251 21.90 2.60 6.98
N ARG A 252 21.81 2.56 8.32
CA ARG A 252 20.61 3.00 9.09
C ARG A 252 20.14 4.43 8.76
N SER A 253 21.04 5.32 8.34
CA SER A 253 20.70 6.68 7.90
C SER A 253 19.89 6.68 6.60
N ASN A 254 20.16 5.72 5.70
CA ASN A 254 19.55 5.63 4.37
C ASN A 254 18.20 4.91 4.40
N THR A 255 18.00 3.97 5.34
CA THR A 255 16.74 3.25 5.50
C THR A 255 15.60 4.11 6.05
N ARG A 256 15.89 5.33 6.56
CA ARG A 256 14.85 6.29 6.96
C ARG A 256 14.09 6.86 5.77
N SER A 257 14.69 6.90 4.58
CA SER A 257 14.00 7.26 3.34
C SER A 257 14.01 6.07 2.39
N GLN A 258 12.87 5.38 2.25
CA GLN A 258 12.68 4.26 1.32
C GLN A 258 13.03 4.61 -0.15
N LYS A 259 13.14 5.91 -0.48
CA LYS A 259 13.38 6.41 -1.84
C LYS A 259 14.72 6.00 -2.45
N GLY A 260 15.77 5.82 -1.64
CA GLY A 260 17.16 5.62 -2.12
C GLY A 260 17.69 4.20 -2.00
N VAL A 261 16.86 3.25 -1.60
CA VAL A 261 17.27 1.89 -1.25
C VAL A 261 16.34 0.87 -1.89
N ILE A 262 16.77 -0.37 -2.09
CA ILE A 262 15.93 -1.47 -2.55
C ILE A 262 15.98 -2.61 -1.55
N TRP A 263 14.84 -3.15 -1.17
CA TRP A 263 14.77 -4.38 -0.38
C TRP A 263 14.84 -5.57 -1.31
N ILE A 264 15.70 -6.55 -1.04
CA ILE A 264 15.87 -7.78 -1.85
C ILE A 264 15.59 -8.99 -0.94
N PRO A 265 14.64 -9.86 -1.30
CA PRO A 265 14.40 -11.11 -0.57
C PRO A 265 15.64 -11.99 -0.52
N SER A 266 15.85 -12.67 0.61
CA SER A 266 16.83 -13.77 0.66
C SER A 266 16.26 -15.01 -0.03
N LYS A 267 17.13 -15.77 -0.70
CA LYS A 267 16.78 -17.09 -1.26
C LYS A 267 16.43 -18.12 -0.18
N THR A 268 16.95 -17.96 1.04
CA THR A 268 16.92 -18.99 2.08
C THR A 268 15.96 -18.68 3.23
N ARG A 269 15.47 -17.44 3.34
CA ARG A 269 14.56 -17.02 4.41
C ARG A 269 13.54 -16.02 3.86
N ALA A 270 12.34 -16.00 4.45
CA ALA A 270 11.36 -14.92 4.27
C ALA A 270 11.80 -13.58 4.93
N ILE A 271 13.12 -13.35 4.99
CA ILE A 271 13.78 -12.15 5.50
C ILE A 271 14.62 -11.64 4.34
N GLY A 272 14.49 -10.36 4.00
CA GLY A 272 15.30 -9.74 2.95
C GLY A 272 16.18 -8.63 3.51
N GLU A 273 17.17 -8.23 2.73
CA GLU A 273 18.14 -7.19 3.07
C GLU A 273 17.91 -5.94 2.23
N THR A 274 18.29 -4.80 2.77
CA THR A 274 18.12 -3.52 2.07
C THR A 274 19.47 -3.05 1.54
N PHE A 275 19.52 -2.72 0.25
CA PHE A 275 20.73 -2.28 -0.45
C PHE A 275 20.55 -0.85 -0.95
N SER A 276 21.60 -0.04 -0.89
CA SER A 276 21.60 1.32 -1.42
C SER A 276 22.46 1.48 -2.67
N GLY A 277 23.51 0.67 -2.79
CA GLY A 277 24.51 0.81 -3.83
C GLY A 277 24.66 -0.43 -4.70
N ILE A 278 25.16 -0.21 -5.91
CA ILE A 278 25.50 -1.23 -6.90
C ILE A 278 26.80 -0.85 -7.60
N LYS A 279 27.67 -1.82 -7.88
CA LYS A 279 28.84 -1.67 -8.74
C LYS A 279 29.18 -2.99 -9.44
N PHE A 280 29.97 -2.89 -10.50
CA PHE A 280 30.60 -4.02 -11.15
C PHE A 280 32.12 -3.88 -11.04
N GLU A 281 32.80 -4.95 -10.67
CA GLU A 281 34.27 -5.02 -10.52
C GLU A 281 34.88 -6.05 -11.45
#